data_AF-A0A6L3W565-F1
#
_entry.id   AF-A0A6L3W565-F1
#
_cell.length_a   1.000
_cell.length_b   1.000
_cell.length_c   1.000
_cell.angle_alpha   90.00
_cell.angle_beta   90.00
_cell.angle_gamma   90.00
#
_symmetry.space_group_name_H-M   'P 1'
#
loop_
_entity.id
_entity.type
_entity.pdbx_description
1 polymer ?
#
loop_
_entity_poly.entity_id
_entity_poly.type
_entity_poly.pdbx_seq_one_letter_code
_entity_poly.pdbx_strand_id
1 'polypeptide(L)' 'MAGSIRCTGQNQPEGARLTLADDEQRREFYRLRRRENNETDFAYPLLTYTVSESDLMPPV' A
#
# COMPACT_ATOMS: atom_id res chain seq x y z
N MET A 1 14.87 2.51 2.66
CA MET A 1 13.93 3.63 2.47
C MET A 1 12.53 3.04 2.39
N ALA A 2 11.64 3.50 3.28
CA ALA A 2 10.26 3.03 3.35
C ALA A 2 9.58 3.25 2.00
N GLY A 3 9.11 2.17 1.39
CA GLY A 3 8.43 2.24 0.11
C GLY A 3 7.11 2.97 0.28
N SER A 4 7.11 4.26 -0.07
CA SER A 4 5.91 4.98 -0.46
C SER A 4 5.41 4.31 -1.73
N ILE A 5 4.23 3.69 -1.67
CA ILE A 5 3.50 3.34 -2.89
C ILE A 5 3.11 4.69 -3.50
N ARG A 6 3.98 5.23 -4.35
CA ARG A 6 3.65 6.39 -5.15
C ARG A 6 2.62 5.92 -6.16
N CYS A 7 1.36 6.20 -5.88
CA CYS A 7 0.26 6.10 -6.83
C CYS A 7 0.54 7.07 -8.00
N THR A 8 1.30 6.63 -8.99
CA THR A 8 1.37 7.29 -10.30
C THR A 8 0.11 6.95 -11.05
N GLY A 9 -0.88 7.83 -10.99
CA GLY A 9 -2.16 7.67 -11.71
C GLY A 9 -3.32 8.14 -10.87
N GLN A 10 -3.83 9.33 -11.17
CA GLN A 10 -5.07 9.83 -10.60
C GLN A 10 -6.24 8.96 -11.07
N ASN A 11 -6.64 7.97 -10.25
CA ASN A 11 -7.99 7.41 -10.20
C ASN A 11 -8.08 6.44 -9.00
N GLN A 12 -8.08 6.97 -7.77
CA GLN A 12 -8.63 6.18 -6.66
C GLN A 12 -10.14 6.28 -6.79
N PRO A 13 -10.88 5.16 -6.94
CA PRO A 13 -12.33 5.23 -6.93
C PRO A 13 -12.74 5.89 -5.61
N GLU A 14 -13.53 6.95 -5.69
CA GLU A 14 -14.10 7.61 -4.52
C GLU A 14 -14.72 6.54 -3.61
N GLY A 15 -14.08 6.26 -2.47
CA GLY A 15 -14.68 5.46 -1.40
C GLY A 15 -13.99 4.16 -1.00
N ALA A 16 -12.85 3.76 -1.59
CA ALA A 16 -12.03 2.72 -0.97
C ALA A 16 -11.33 3.30 0.26
N ARG A 17 -12.03 3.32 1.41
CA ARG A 17 -11.47 3.76 2.69
C ARG A 17 -10.26 2.88 3.01
N LEU A 18 -9.07 3.42 2.83
CA LEU A 18 -7.85 2.80 3.34
C LEU A 18 -7.96 2.74 4.86
N THR A 19 -7.72 1.55 5.42
CA THR A 19 -7.62 1.36 6.88
C THR A 19 -6.17 1.16 7.29
N LEU A 20 -5.85 1.38 8.56
CA LEU A 20 -4.53 1.01 9.06
C LEU A 20 -4.41 -0.52 9.09
N ALA A 21 -3.30 -1.03 8.59
CA ALA A 21 -3.01 -2.45 8.54
C ALA A 21 -2.82 -3.02 9.95
N ASP A 22 -3.48 -4.13 10.24
CA ASP A 22 -3.18 -4.94 11.43
C ASP A 22 -1.83 -5.67 11.29
N ASP A 23 -1.41 -6.37 12.35
CA ASP A 23 -0.12 -7.06 12.36
C ASP A 23 0.00 -8.16 11.30
N GLU A 24 -1.10 -8.79 10.91
CA GLU A 24 -1.11 -9.81 9.86
C GLU A 24 -0.96 -9.18 8.48
N GLN A 25 -1.76 -8.16 8.20
CA GLN A 25 -1.71 -7.37 6.98
C GLN A 25 -0.36 -6.69 6.78
N ARG A 26 0.29 -6.24 7.86
CA ARG A 26 1.65 -5.71 7.84
C ARG A 26 2.66 -6.77 7.42
N ARG A 27 2.56 -8.00 7.95
CA ARG A 27 3.45 -9.11 7.56
C ARG A 27 3.26 -9.47 6.09
N GLU A 28 2.03 -9.54 5.61
CA GLU A 28 1.71 -9.74 4.19
C GLU A 28 2.29 -8.62 3.31
N PHE A 29 2.14 -7.36 3.72
CA PHE A 29 2.71 -6.23 2.99
C PHE A 29 4.23 -6.35 2.81
N TYR A 30 4.96 -6.75 3.85
CA TYR A 30 6.41 -6.95 3.74
C TYR A 30 6.80 -8.14 2.85
N ARG A 31 5.95 -9.19 2.76
CA ARG A 31 6.15 -10.27 1.79
C ARG A 31 5.97 -9.76 0.36
N LEU A 32 4.95 -8.95 0.11
CA LEU A 32 4.72 -8.30 -1.20
C LEU A 32 5.91 -7.40 -1.59
N ARG A 33 6.44 -6.60 -0.66
CA ARG A 33 7.66 -5.81 -0.85
C ARG A 33 8.87 -6.65 -1.24
N ARG A 34 9.00 -7.85 -0.69
CA ARG A 34 10.07 -8.77 -1.08
C ARG A 34 9.87 -9.27 -2.52
N ARG A 35 8.64 -9.61 -2.90
CA ARG A 35 8.32 -10.05 -4.26
C ARG A 35 8.54 -8.94 -5.28
N GLU A 36 8.08 -7.72 -5.01
CA GLU A 36 8.37 -6.52 -5.80
C GLU A 36 9.86 -6.36 -6.11
N ASN A 37 10.73 -6.60 -5.13
CA ASN A 37 12.17 -6.46 -5.32
C ASN A 37 12.83 -7.62 -6.09
N ASN A 38 12.20 -8.80 -6.16
CA ASN A 38 12.81 -10.01 -6.74
C ASN A 38 12.18 -10.43 -8.06
N GLU A 39 10.93 -10.03 -8.33
CA GLU A 39 10.15 -10.40 -9.50
C GLU A 39 10.01 -9.18 -10.42
N THR A 40 10.44 -9.31 -11.68
CA THR A 40 10.45 -8.19 -12.64
C THR A 40 9.04 -7.77 -13.08
N ASP A 41 8.09 -8.72 -13.09
CA ASP A 41 6.69 -8.51 -13.51
C ASP A 41 5.72 -8.47 -12.32
N PHE A 42 6.21 -8.11 -11.13
CA PHE A 42 5.38 -8.08 -9.94
C PHE A 42 4.33 -6.97 -10.01
N ALA A 43 3.05 -7.35 -9.89
CA ALA A 43 1.94 -6.44 -9.68
C ALA A 43 1.43 -6.53 -8.26
N TYR A 44 1.19 -5.38 -7.62
CA TYR A 44 0.54 -5.35 -6.32
C TYR A 44 -0.92 -5.79 -6.44
N PRO A 45 -1.43 -6.63 -5.53
CA PRO A 45 -2.86 -6.85 -5.41
C PRO A 45 -3.55 -5.55 -4.95
N LEU A 46 -4.87 -5.46 -5.15
CA LEU A 46 -5.67 -4.36 -4.62
C LEU A 46 -5.60 -4.37 -3.09
N LEU A 47 -4.97 -3.36 -2.50
CA LEU A 47 -4.89 -3.20 -1.05
C LEU A 47 -5.93 -2.19 -0.58
N THR A 48 -6.70 -2.57 0.44
CA THR A 48 -7.65 -1.69 1.13
C THR A 48 -7.09 -1.17 2.45
N TYR A 49 -5.79 -1.36 2.69
CA TYR A 49 -5.10 -0.98 3.91
C TYR A 49 -3.74 -0.35 3.62
N THR A 50 -3.23 0.42 4.59
CA THR A 50 -1.90 1.02 4.56
C THR A 50 -1.14 0.71 5.84
N VAL A 51 0.19 0.61 5.75
CA VAL A 51 1.09 0.48 6.91
C VAL A 51 1.56 1.84 7.45
N SER A 52 1.19 2.94 6.78
CA SER A 52 1.59 4.31 7.10
C SER A 52 0.37 5.11 7.55
N GLU A 53 0.35 5.51 8.82
CA GLU A 53 -0.74 6.37 9.35
C GLU A 53 -0.83 7.71 8.60
N SER A 54 0.29 8.23 8.09
CA SER A 54 0.32 9.45 7.28
C SER A 54 -0.53 9.36 6.02
N ASP A 55 -0.72 8.16 5.47
CA ASP A 55 -1.54 7.95 4.27
C ASP A 55 -3.04 8.08 4.58
N LEU A 56 -3.43 8.04 5.87
CA LEU A 56 -4.80 8.25 6.34
C LEU A 56 -5.09 9.70 6.70
N MET A 57 -4.07 10.56 6.75
CA MET A 57 -4.26 11.95 7.11
C MET A 57 -4.79 12.75 5.91
N PRO A 58 -5.86 13.53 6.07
CA PRO A 58 -6.32 14.42 5.02
C PRO A 58 -5.26 15.49 4.73
N PRO A 59 -5.09 15.92 3.46
CA PRO A 59 -4.24 17.06 3.15
C PRO A 59 -4.76 18.31 3.88
N VAL A 60 -3.84 19.02 4.55
CA VAL A 60 -4.12 20.29 5.24
C VAL A 60 -4.16 21.48 4.29
#